data_AF-A0A6P2BE85-F1
#
_entry.id   AF-A0A6P2BE85-F1
#
_cell.length_a   1.000
_cell.length_b   1.000
_cell.length_c   1.000
_cell.angle_alpha   90.00
_cell.angle_beta   90.00
_cell.angle_gamma   90.00
#
_symmetry.space_group_name_H-M   'P 1'
#
loop_
_entity.id
_entity.type
_entity.pdbx_description
1 polymer ?
#
loop_
_entity_poly.entity_id
_entity_poly.type
_entity_poly.pdbx_seq_one_letter_code
_entity_poly.pdbx_strand_id
1 'polypeptide(L)'
;MRLDGDRVTRLARALKAAEAPVRILRGLEWPASARDTFLRHRGDRLPDVLYAPFDPGPTLSRLDGIRAELRPQGDPVDAWLGRIADRVASGARPEQAFENARRVFRGGVLTGGAPFTKDIVYLDGLLRVQTFLSHVVASGRSDCLRLLFAGKLDIEDVPALAMLTRAGLCRLPRHLSPWAEGLRYLIGYLAWSSFLGSVDMERVGAHYDGLLAAAPRLDGVEGSV
;
A
#
# COMPACT_ATOMS: atom_id res chain seq x y z
N MET A 1 15.50 20.14 -13.28
CA MET A 1 16.35 18.95 -13.49
C MET A 1 15.78 18.15 -14.65
N ARG A 2 16.53 17.96 -15.74
CA ARG A 2 16.07 17.16 -16.88
C ARG A 2 16.30 15.69 -16.54
N LEU A 3 15.22 14.92 -16.44
CA LEU A 3 15.30 13.50 -16.16
C LEU A 3 15.96 12.78 -17.34
N ASP A 4 17.00 12.02 -17.07
CA ASP A 4 17.66 11.15 -18.05
C ASP A 4 16.85 9.85 -18.18
N GLY A 5 15.98 9.81 -19.19
CA GLY A 5 15.01 8.73 -19.36
C GLY A 5 15.62 7.39 -19.78
N ASP A 6 16.73 7.41 -20.52
CA ASP A 6 17.42 6.19 -20.92
C ASP A 6 18.08 5.52 -19.73
N ARG A 7 18.74 6.30 -18.86
CA ARG A 7 19.28 5.79 -17.59
C ARG A 7 18.18 5.20 -16.71
N VAL A 8 17.09 5.94 -16.49
CA VAL A 8 15.99 5.48 -15.64
C VAL A 8 15.38 4.20 -16.18
N THR A 9 15.15 4.12 -17.49
CA THR A 9 14.59 2.92 -18.14
C THR A 9 15.53 1.73 -17.98
N ARG A 10 16.85 1.93 -18.15
CA ARG A 10 17.86 0.88 -17.94
C ARG A 10 17.84 0.36 -16.50
N LEU A 11 17.88 1.26 -15.51
CA LEU A 11 17.87 0.89 -14.09
C LEU A 11 16.58 0.17 -13.70
N ALA A 12 15.42 0.64 -14.18
CA ALA A 12 14.14 -0.03 -13.94
C ALA A 12 14.09 -1.45 -14.54
N ARG A 13 14.64 -1.64 -15.76
CA ARG A 13 14.77 -2.97 -16.37
C ARG A 13 15.73 -3.87 -15.58
N ALA A 14 16.85 -3.33 -15.11
CA ALA A 14 17.81 -4.06 -14.29
C ALA A 14 17.18 -4.51 -12.96
N LEU A 15 16.42 -3.65 -12.28
CA LEU A 15 15.65 -4.00 -11.09
C LEU A 15 14.66 -5.12 -11.37
N LYS A 16 13.93 -5.04 -12.50
CA LYS A 16 12.97 -6.09 -12.87
C LYS A 16 13.66 -7.44 -13.12
N ALA A 17 14.83 -7.42 -13.74
CA ALA A 17 15.63 -8.63 -13.96
C ALA A 17 16.20 -9.20 -12.65
N ALA A 18 16.55 -8.35 -11.69
CA ALA A 18 16.98 -8.76 -10.35
C ALA A 18 15.82 -9.35 -9.53
N GLU A 19 14.60 -8.84 -9.67
CA GLU A 19 13.41 -9.36 -9.00
C GLU A 19 12.95 -10.72 -9.57
N ALA A 20 13.17 -10.98 -10.86
CA ALA A 20 12.66 -12.16 -11.56
C ALA A 20 12.87 -13.52 -10.85
N PRO A 21 14.04 -13.84 -10.23
CA PRO A 21 14.24 -15.08 -9.47
C PRO A 21 13.58 -15.08 -8.08
N VAL A 22 13.21 -13.93 -7.51
CA VAL A 22 12.59 -13.78 -6.19
C VAL A 22 11.09 -14.12 -6.28
N ARG A 23 10.76 -15.39 -6.54
CA ARG A 23 9.38 -15.88 -6.66
C ARG A 23 9.08 -16.92 -5.61
N ILE A 24 8.83 -16.47 -4.38
CA ILE A 24 8.54 -17.33 -3.21
C ILE A 24 7.46 -18.37 -3.54
N LEU A 25 6.32 -17.94 -4.11
CA LEU A 25 5.21 -18.86 -4.41
C LEU A 25 5.58 -19.94 -5.45
N ARG A 26 6.46 -19.62 -6.40
CA ARG A 26 6.90 -20.57 -7.41
C ARG A 26 7.92 -21.56 -6.84
N GLY A 27 8.77 -21.10 -5.93
CA GLY A 27 9.70 -21.97 -5.20
C GLY A 27 8.99 -22.92 -4.22
N LEU A 28 7.76 -22.60 -3.83
CA LEU A 28 6.90 -23.41 -2.94
C LEU A 28 5.86 -24.24 -3.70
N GLU A 29 5.88 -24.23 -5.03
CA GLU A 29 4.90 -24.95 -5.84
C GLU A 29 5.11 -26.47 -5.69
N TRP A 30 4.04 -27.18 -5.33
CA TRP A 30 4.08 -28.64 -5.26
C TRP A 30 4.21 -29.24 -6.66
N PRO A 31 5.04 -30.29 -6.84
CA PRO A 31 4.93 -31.16 -8.01
C PRO A 31 3.49 -31.67 -8.17
N ALA A 32 3.04 -31.87 -9.40
CA ALA A 32 1.69 -32.39 -9.67
C ALA A 32 1.41 -33.68 -8.88
N SER A 33 2.41 -34.57 -8.77
CA SER A 33 2.33 -35.81 -8.00
C SER A 33 2.07 -35.61 -6.50
N ALA A 34 2.65 -34.58 -5.89
CA ALA A 34 2.44 -34.25 -4.49
C ALA A 34 1.01 -33.75 -4.25
N ARG A 35 0.51 -32.88 -5.14
CA ARG A 35 -0.90 -32.44 -5.12
C ARG A 35 -1.87 -33.59 -5.31
N ASP A 36 -1.64 -34.46 -6.30
CA ASP A 36 -2.51 -35.59 -6.58
C ASP A 36 -2.54 -36.59 -5.42
N THR A 37 -1.41 -36.78 -4.75
CA THR A 37 -1.32 -37.61 -3.55
C THR A 37 -2.10 -36.98 -2.39
N PHE A 38 -1.89 -35.68 -2.12
CA PHE A 38 -2.61 -34.94 -1.09
C PHE A 38 -4.14 -35.02 -1.28
N LEU A 39 -4.62 -34.81 -2.52
CA LEU A 39 -6.04 -34.85 -2.83
C LEU A 39 -6.63 -36.27 -2.76
N ARG A 40 -5.89 -37.31 -3.18
CA ARG A 40 -6.31 -38.72 -3.04
C ARG A 40 -6.54 -39.10 -1.58
N HIS A 41 -5.74 -38.56 -0.68
CA HIS A 41 -5.86 -38.75 0.76
C HIS A 41 -6.78 -37.72 1.44
N ARG A 42 -7.61 -36.98 0.66
CA ARG A 42 -8.55 -35.96 1.18
C ARG A 42 -7.90 -34.89 2.08
N GLY A 43 -6.60 -34.66 1.93
CA GLY A 43 -5.83 -33.72 2.73
C GLY A 43 -5.61 -34.14 4.19
N ASP A 44 -5.74 -35.42 4.52
CA ASP A 44 -5.52 -35.95 5.88
C ASP A 44 -4.04 -35.99 6.30
N ARG A 45 -3.12 -35.90 5.33
CA ARG A 45 -1.67 -35.94 5.51
C ARG A 45 -1.00 -34.92 4.61
N LEU A 46 -0.07 -34.14 5.15
CA LEU A 46 0.76 -33.24 4.37
C LEU A 46 1.67 -34.05 3.41
N PRO A 47 1.87 -33.57 2.17
CA PRO A 47 2.77 -34.25 1.24
C PRO A 47 4.23 -34.05 1.68
N ASP A 48 5.03 -35.10 1.53
CA ASP A 48 6.48 -35.04 1.75
C ASP A 48 7.14 -34.41 0.51
N VAL A 49 7.44 -33.11 0.59
CA VAL A 49 8.02 -32.33 -0.52
C VAL A 49 9.31 -31.68 -0.04
N LEU A 50 10.42 -32.00 -0.70
CA LEU A 50 11.68 -31.31 -0.54
C LEU A 50 11.69 -30.07 -1.44
N TYR A 51 11.70 -28.89 -0.84
CA TYR A 51 11.82 -27.63 -1.58
C TYR A 51 13.28 -27.36 -1.94
N ALA A 52 13.54 -26.95 -3.17
CA ALA A 52 14.88 -26.58 -3.60
C ALA A 52 15.36 -25.34 -2.82
N PRO A 53 16.62 -25.31 -2.35
CA PRO A 53 17.17 -24.13 -1.69
C PRO A 53 17.22 -22.94 -2.65
N PHE A 54 16.92 -21.76 -2.13
CA PHE A 54 17.02 -20.50 -2.88
C PHE A 54 18.30 -19.75 -2.46
N ASP A 55 19.16 -19.45 -3.43
CA ASP A 55 20.34 -18.60 -3.22
C ASP A 55 20.03 -17.14 -3.56
N PRO A 56 20.02 -16.23 -2.57
CA PRO A 56 19.79 -14.80 -2.81
C PRO A 56 21.02 -14.08 -3.36
N GLY A 57 22.24 -14.65 -3.26
CA GLY A 57 23.50 -13.97 -3.55
C GLY A 57 23.53 -13.25 -4.90
N PRO A 58 23.22 -13.92 -6.02
CA PRO A 58 23.20 -13.29 -7.34
C PRO A 58 22.21 -12.11 -7.46
N THR A 59 21.08 -12.18 -6.74
CA THR A 59 20.10 -11.09 -6.71
C THR A 59 20.65 -9.90 -5.94
N LEU A 60 21.20 -10.14 -4.74
CA LEU A 60 21.77 -9.09 -3.89
C LEU A 60 22.93 -8.37 -4.58
N SER A 61 23.86 -9.11 -5.20
CA SER A 61 24.97 -8.50 -5.94
C SER A 61 24.52 -7.60 -7.10
N ARG A 62 23.45 -7.99 -7.82
CA ARG A 62 22.87 -7.13 -8.87
C ARG A 62 22.26 -5.85 -8.29
N LEU A 63 21.58 -5.94 -7.16
CA LEU A 63 20.99 -4.79 -6.47
C LEU A 63 22.05 -3.83 -5.96
N ASP A 64 23.19 -4.33 -5.48
CA ASP A 64 24.31 -3.49 -5.04
C ASP A 64 24.93 -2.71 -6.20
N GLY A 65 25.06 -3.34 -7.38
CA GLY A 65 25.45 -2.65 -8.61
C GLY A 65 24.48 -1.53 -9.00
N ILE A 66 23.17 -1.79 -8.90
CA ILE A 66 22.13 -0.77 -9.16
C ILE A 66 22.23 0.39 -8.16
N ARG A 67 22.41 0.10 -6.86
CA ARG A 67 22.54 1.11 -5.81
C ARG A 67 23.74 2.02 -6.03
N ALA A 68 24.86 1.48 -6.52
CA ALA A 68 26.05 2.27 -6.83
C ALA A 68 25.83 3.28 -7.97
N GLU A 69 24.86 3.04 -8.86
CA GLU A 69 24.49 3.98 -9.94
C GLU A 69 23.47 5.06 -9.49
N LEU A 70 22.84 4.90 -8.32
CA LEU A 70 21.84 5.85 -7.82
C LEU A 70 22.50 7.15 -7.36
N ARG A 71 21.92 8.28 -7.73
CA ARG A 71 22.42 9.59 -7.32
C ARG A 71 22.03 9.90 -5.86
N PRO A 72 22.90 10.52 -5.06
CA PRO A 72 22.58 10.91 -3.69
C PRO A 72 21.53 12.03 -3.60
N GLN A 73 20.94 12.14 -2.41
CA GLN A 73 19.91 13.08 -1.89
C GLN A 73 19.27 14.08 -2.87
N GLY A 74 17.94 13.95 -3.04
CA GLY A 74 17.08 15.00 -3.59
C GLY A 74 16.35 14.65 -4.88
N ASP A 75 16.73 13.58 -5.60
CA ASP A 75 15.97 13.08 -6.76
C ASP A 75 14.90 12.06 -6.30
N PRO A 76 13.61 12.38 -6.42
CA PRO A 76 12.54 11.45 -6.07
C PRO A 76 12.59 10.13 -6.86
N VAL A 77 13.09 10.15 -8.10
CA VAL A 77 13.14 8.95 -8.95
C VAL A 77 14.24 7.99 -8.51
N ASP A 78 15.43 8.49 -8.19
CA ASP A 78 16.49 7.64 -7.63
C ASP A 78 16.10 7.12 -6.23
N ALA A 79 15.44 7.92 -5.40
CA ALA A 79 14.89 7.48 -4.12
C ALA A 79 13.84 6.36 -4.29
N TRP A 80 12.97 6.48 -5.28
CA TRP A 80 12.00 5.44 -5.64
C TRP A 80 12.66 4.16 -6.14
N LEU A 81 13.66 4.25 -7.03
CA LEU A 81 14.46 3.10 -7.49
C LEU A 81 15.14 2.40 -6.31
N GLY A 82 15.69 3.17 -5.36
CA GLY A 82 16.27 2.66 -4.12
C GLY A 82 15.26 1.88 -3.27
N ARG A 83 14.07 2.44 -3.02
CA ARG A 83 12.99 1.74 -2.30
C ARG A 83 12.54 0.45 -3.00
N ILE A 84 12.54 0.41 -4.33
CA ILE A 84 12.28 -0.84 -5.05
C ILE A 84 13.42 -1.84 -4.82
N ALA A 85 14.68 -1.41 -4.94
CA ALA A 85 15.83 -2.28 -4.67
C ALA A 85 15.77 -2.88 -3.26
N ASP A 86 15.41 -2.08 -2.26
CA ASP A 86 15.28 -2.53 -0.87
C ASP A 86 14.15 -3.54 -0.69
N ARG A 87 13.00 -3.32 -1.34
CA ARG A 87 11.89 -4.29 -1.36
C ARG A 87 12.29 -5.61 -1.98
N VAL A 88 13.01 -5.58 -3.12
CA VAL A 88 13.50 -6.81 -3.77
C VAL A 88 14.54 -7.52 -2.90
N ALA A 89 15.49 -6.78 -2.30
CA ALA A 89 16.50 -7.33 -1.40
C ALA A 89 15.89 -7.95 -0.13
N SER A 90 14.87 -7.31 0.44
CA SER A 90 14.11 -7.87 1.55
C SER A 90 13.39 -9.15 1.11
N GLY A 91 12.69 -9.14 -0.02
CA GLY A 91 11.97 -10.31 -0.55
C GLY A 91 12.86 -11.51 -0.88
N ALA A 92 14.13 -11.29 -1.24
CA ALA A 92 15.09 -12.35 -1.52
C ALA A 92 15.62 -13.03 -0.25
N ARG A 93 15.55 -12.37 0.91
CA ARG A 93 16.17 -12.87 2.14
C ARG A 93 15.33 -13.97 2.81
N PRO A 94 15.94 -15.08 3.27
CA PRO A 94 15.23 -16.17 3.95
C PRO A 94 14.41 -15.71 5.15
N GLU A 95 14.89 -14.72 5.90
CA GLU A 95 14.22 -14.15 7.07
C GLU A 95 12.87 -13.54 6.70
N GLN A 96 12.77 -12.93 5.51
CA GLN A 96 11.52 -12.36 5.03
C GLN A 96 10.51 -13.45 4.64
N ALA A 97 10.97 -14.58 4.10
CA ALA A 97 10.12 -15.73 3.84
C ALA A 97 9.54 -16.28 5.16
N PHE A 98 10.37 -16.38 6.21
CA PHE A 98 9.92 -16.73 7.55
C PHE A 98 8.89 -15.74 8.10
N GLU A 99 9.15 -14.42 8.05
CA GLU A 99 8.22 -13.41 8.55
C GLU A 99 6.89 -13.40 7.78
N ASN A 100 6.92 -13.68 6.48
CA ASN A 100 5.71 -13.82 5.66
C ASN A 100 4.90 -15.06 6.06
N ALA A 101 5.55 -16.21 6.27
CA ALA A 101 4.88 -17.42 6.75
C ALA A 101 4.30 -17.20 8.16
N ARG A 102 5.09 -16.61 9.08
CA ARG A 102 4.66 -16.27 10.43
C ARG A 102 3.44 -15.35 10.43
N ARG A 103 3.35 -14.40 9.49
CA ARG A 103 2.18 -13.51 9.32
C ARG A 103 0.90 -14.25 8.97
N VAL A 104 0.97 -15.36 8.23
CA VAL A 104 -0.21 -16.20 7.94
C VAL A 104 -0.70 -16.90 9.21
N PHE A 105 0.19 -17.28 10.11
CA PHE A 105 -0.13 -17.96 11.36
C PHE A 105 -0.13 -17.04 12.60
N ARG A 106 -0.08 -15.71 12.42
CA ARG A 106 -0.10 -14.77 13.56
C ARG A 106 -1.45 -14.85 14.27
N GLY A 107 -1.45 -15.39 15.48
CA GLY A 107 -2.67 -15.60 16.28
C GLY A 107 -3.42 -16.90 15.95
N GLY A 108 -2.90 -17.72 15.03
CA GLY A 108 -3.46 -19.04 14.71
C GLY A 108 -2.58 -20.19 15.21
N VAL A 109 -3.18 -21.35 15.47
CA VAL A 109 -2.42 -22.58 15.76
C VAL A 109 -2.00 -23.26 14.45
N LEU A 110 -0.80 -23.86 14.41
CA LEU A 110 -0.28 -24.55 13.21
C LEU A 110 -1.15 -25.73 12.78
N THR A 111 -1.95 -26.28 13.70
CA THR A 111 -2.89 -27.38 13.46
C THR A 111 -4.26 -26.92 12.92
N GLY A 112 -4.48 -25.61 12.75
CA GLY A 112 -5.76 -25.03 12.31
C GLY A 112 -6.81 -24.87 13.41
N GLY A 113 -7.93 -24.19 13.08
CA GLY A 113 -9.09 -24.03 13.98
C GLY A 113 -9.13 -22.75 14.83
N ALA A 114 -8.11 -21.89 14.75
CA ALA A 114 -8.10 -20.59 15.42
C ALA A 114 -8.44 -19.45 14.45
N PRO A 115 -9.17 -18.41 14.90
CA PRO A 115 -9.56 -17.27 14.06
C PRO A 115 -8.35 -16.45 13.61
N PHE A 116 -8.37 -16.01 12.36
CA PHE A 116 -7.36 -15.12 11.78
C PHE A 116 -7.68 -13.67 12.12
N THR A 117 -6.97 -13.06 13.07
CA THR A 117 -7.22 -11.68 13.51
C THR A 117 -6.44 -10.69 12.64
N LYS A 118 -7.08 -10.21 11.57
CA LYS A 118 -6.49 -9.21 10.66
C LYS A 118 -7.04 -7.81 10.97
N ASP A 119 -6.79 -7.29 12.17
CA ASP A 119 -7.55 -6.11 12.63
C ASP A 119 -6.72 -4.82 12.86
N ILE A 120 -5.39 -4.87 13.02
CA ILE A 120 -4.58 -3.64 13.24
C ILE A 120 -4.02 -3.00 11.95
N VAL A 121 -3.62 -3.81 10.97
CA VAL A 121 -2.94 -3.30 9.74
C VAL A 121 -3.87 -2.46 8.86
N TYR A 122 -5.18 -2.72 8.90
CA TYR A 122 -6.14 -1.98 8.08
C TYR A 122 -6.42 -0.57 8.59
N LEU A 123 -6.37 -0.34 9.90
CA LEU A 123 -6.67 0.99 10.46
C LEU A 123 -5.56 2.00 10.16
N ASP A 124 -4.29 1.62 10.35
CA ASP A 124 -3.15 2.48 9.97
C ASP A 124 -3.16 2.78 8.46
N GLY A 125 -3.37 1.76 7.63
CA GLY A 125 -3.49 1.93 6.18
C GLY A 125 -4.66 2.84 5.79
N LEU A 126 -5.83 2.65 6.40
CA LEU A 126 -7.00 3.49 6.18
C LEU A 126 -6.71 4.95 6.56
N LEU A 127 -6.11 5.18 7.73
CA LEU A 127 -5.76 6.52 8.21
C LEU A 127 -4.77 7.22 7.28
N ARG A 128 -3.72 6.51 6.84
CA ARG A 128 -2.72 7.05 5.89
C ARG A 128 -3.36 7.44 4.57
N VAL A 129 -4.17 6.54 3.99
CA VAL A 129 -4.85 6.79 2.71
C VAL A 129 -5.84 7.94 2.85
N GLN A 130 -6.68 7.94 3.88
CA GLN A 130 -7.68 9.00 4.10
C GLN A 130 -6.99 10.36 4.30
N THR A 131 -5.97 10.43 5.14
CA THR A 131 -5.18 11.64 5.37
C THR A 131 -4.55 12.15 4.07
N PHE A 132 -3.91 11.26 3.30
CA PHE A 132 -3.33 11.62 2.01
C PHE A 132 -4.38 12.17 1.04
N LEU A 133 -5.53 11.51 0.89
CA LEU A 133 -6.60 11.94 0.00
C LEU A 133 -7.14 13.32 0.38
N SER A 134 -7.37 13.56 1.67
CA SER A 134 -7.78 14.88 2.19
C SER A 134 -6.76 15.97 1.85
N HIS A 135 -5.47 15.71 2.08
CA HIS A 135 -4.40 16.67 1.77
C HIS A 135 -4.23 16.93 0.27
N VAL A 136 -4.41 15.92 -0.57
CA VAL A 136 -4.36 16.07 -2.03
C VAL A 136 -5.46 17.02 -2.53
N VAL A 137 -6.66 16.92 -1.95
CA VAL A 137 -7.76 17.83 -2.28
C VAL A 137 -7.49 19.23 -1.74
N ALA A 138 -7.11 19.35 -0.46
CA ALA A 138 -6.84 20.64 0.17
C ALA A 138 -5.70 21.42 -0.50
N SER A 139 -4.68 20.72 -1.01
CA SER A 139 -3.56 21.33 -1.74
C SER A 139 -3.84 21.60 -3.23
N GLY A 140 -5.04 21.28 -3.72
CA GLY A 140 -5.39 21.42 -5.13
C GLY A 140 -4.68 20.45 -6.07
N ARG A 141 -4.01 19.41 -5.52
CA ARG A 141 -3.20 18.42 -6.26
C ARG A 141 -3.98 17.19 -6.71
N SER A 142 -5.27 17.35 -6.99
CA SER A 142 -6.15 16.26 -7.44
C SER A 142 -5.65 15.52 -8.69
N ASP A 143 -4.75 16.14 -9.46
CA ASP A 143 -4.00 15.51 -10.57
C ASP A 143 -3.24 14.26 -10.12
N CYS A 144 -2.72 14.23 -8.89
CA CYS A 144 -1.99 13.11 -8.33
C CYS A 144 -2.88 11.88 -8.03
N LEU A 145 -4.20 12.03 -7.90
CA LEU A 145 -5.09 10.93 -7.53
C LEU A 145 -5.04 9.80 -8.56
N ARG A 146 -4.89 10.14 -9.85
CA ARG A 146 -4.79 9.14 -10.92
C ARG A 146 -3.51 8.31 -10.82
N LEU A 147 -2.45 8.85 -10.21
CA LEU A 147 -1.19 8.14 -10.02
C LEU A 147 -1.34 6.98 -9.04
N LEU A 148 -2.31 7.02 -8.11
CA LEU A 148 -2.61 5.93 -7.17
C LEU A 148 -3.10 4.64 -7.84
N PHE A 149 -3.39 4.68 -9.14
CA PHE A 149 -3.82 3.53 -9.92
C PHE A 149 -2.77 3.13 -10.97
N ALA A 150 -1.58 3.74 -10.97
CA ALA A 150 -0.48 3.44 -11.89
C ALA A 150 0.31 2.19 -11.47
N GLY A 151 -0.38 1.08 -11.21
CA GLY A 151 0.22 -0.20 -10.84
C GLY A 151 0.43 -0.39 -9.32
N LYS A 152 1.46 -1.16 -8.94
CA LYS A 152 1.81 -1.43 -7.54
C LYS A 152 2.69 -0.31 -7.01
N LEU A 153 2.18 0.47 -6.06
CA LEU A 153 2.85 1.67 -5.54
C LEU A 153 2.65 1.85 -4.04
N ASP A 154 3.52 2.68 -3.48
CA ASP A 154 3.36 3.30 -2.17
C ASP A 154 2.94 4.77 -2.35
N ILE A 155 2.26 5.38 -1.36
CA ILE A 155 1.89 6.80 -1.39
C ILE A 155 3.16 7.66 -1.50
N GLU A 156 4.25 7.25 -0.85
CA GLU A 156 5.55 7.94 -0.89
C GLU A 156 6.21 7.91 -2.29
N ASP A 157 5.68 7.11 -3.22
CA ASP A 157 6.17 7.02 -4.60
C ASP A 157 5.56 8.12 -5.51
N VAL A 158 4.54 8.86 -5.05
CA VAL A 158 3.81 9.87 -5.86
C VAL A 158 4.73 10.91 -6.51
N PRO A 159 5.74 11.50 -5.83
CA PRO A 159 6.63 12.46 -6.48
C PRO A 159 7.41 11.87 -7.66
N ALA A 160 7.92 10.64 -7.51
CA ALA A 160 8.63 9.94 -8.57
C ALA A 160 7.70 9.61 -9.74
N LEU A 161 6.49 9.09 -9.45
CA LEU A 161 5.49 8.78 -10.46
C LEU A 161 5.07 10.01 -11.25
N ALA A 162 4.92 11.17 -10.61
CA ALA A 162 4.60 12.42 -11.29
C ALA A 162 5.73 12.84 -12.25
N MET A 163 6.99 12.75 -11.81
CA MET A 163 8.16 13.05 -12.66
C MET A 163 8.27 12.10 -13.86
N LEU A 164 8.10 10.80 -13.63
CA LEU A 164 8.13 9.78 -14.68
C LEU A 164 6.98 9.97 -15.68
N THR A 165 5.79 10.34 -15.20
CA THR A 165 4.64 10.63 -16.05
C THR A 165 4.89 11.85 -16.94
N ARG A 166 5.40 12.95 -16.35
CA ARG A 166 5.79 14.14 -17.11
C ARG A 166 6.90 13.89 -18.13
N ALA A 167 7.78 12.93 -17.86
CA ALA A 167 8.84 12.51 -18.78
C ALA A 167 8.36 11.48 -19.83
N GLY A 168 7.10 11.06 -19.82
CA GLY A 168 6.55 10.07 -20.75
C GLY A 168 6.97 8.61 -20.46
N LEU A 169 7.61 8.35 -19.31
CA LEU A 169 8.09 7.02 -18.91
C LEU A 169 7.04 6.24 -18.10
N CYS A 170 6.10 6.93 -17.47
CA CYS A 170 4.97 6.32 -16.79
C CYS A 170 3.67 6.69 -17.52
N ARG A 171 2.79 5.70 -17.70
CA ARG A 171 1.46 5.91 -18.30
C ARG A 171 0.42 5.98 -17.19
N LEU A 172 -0.51 6.91 -17.34
CA LEU A 172 -1.69 6.97 -16.48
C LEU A 172 -2.54 5.68 -16.60
N PRO A 173 -3.29 5.33 -15.55
CA PRO A 173 -4.17 4.17 -15.55
C PRO A 173 -5.15 4.21 -16.72
N ARG A 174 -5.29 3.08 -17.42
CA ARG A 174 -6.32 2.90 -18.46
C ARG A 174 -7.71 2.68 -17.85
N HIS A 175 -7.76 2.03 -16.69
CA HIS A 175 -8.99 1.67 -16.01
C HIS A 175 -8.98 2.28 -14.61
N LEU A 176 -10.11 2.88 -14.24
CA LEU A 176 -10.37 3.40 -12.91
C LEU A 176 -11.63 2.72 -12.38
N SER A 177 -11.76 2.65 -11.06
CA SER A 177 -13.02 2.24 -10.45
C SER A 177 -14.06 3.35 -10.63
N PRO A 178 -15.38 3.03 -10.64
CA PRO A 178 -16.42 4.04 -10.82
C PRO A 178 -16.32 5.23 -9.84
N TRP A 179 -15.93 4.98 -8.60
CA TRP A 179 -15.73 6.03 -7.60
C TRP A 179 -14.51 6.94 -7.89
N ALA A 180 -13.47 6.40 -8.54
CA ALA A 180 -12.26 7.14 -8.92
C ALA A 180 -12.40 7.86 -10.26
N GLU A 181 -13.35 7.44 -11.11
CA GLU A 181 -13.77 8.18 -12.30
C GLU A 181 -14.57 9.43 -11.91
N GLY A 182 -15.45 9.29 -10.92
CA GLY A 182 -16.30 10.34 -10.36
C GLY A 182 -15.61 11.28 -9.37
N LEU A 183 -14.40 11.77 -9.69
CA LEU A 183 -13.59 12.59 -8.78
C LEU A 183 -14.32 13.78 -8.15
N ARG A 184 -15.33 14.35 -8.83
CA ARG A 184 -16.10 15.49 -8.30
C ARG A 184 -16.76 15.21 -6.95
N TYR A 185 -17.38 14.04 -6.81
CA TYR A 185 -18.03 13.67 -5.55
C TYR A 185 -17.01 13.43 -4.45
N LEU A 186 -15.95 12.68 -4.77
CA LEU A 186 -14.87 12.38 -3.82
C LEU A 186 -14.18 13.66 -3.34
N ILE A 187 -13.86 14.58 -4.25
CA ILE A 187 -13.29 15.88 -3.93
C ILE A 187 -14.23 16.69 -3.03
N GLY A 188 -15.53 16.73 -3.36
CA GLY A 188 -16.52 17.43 -2.53
C GLY A 188 -16.62 16.87 -1.11
N TYR A 189 -16.69 15.54 -0.99
CA TYR A 189 -16.72 14.85 0.30
C TYR A 189 -15.44 15.10 1.12
N LEU A 190 -14.26 14.97 0.49
CA LEU A 190 -12.98 15.17 1.17
C LEU A 190 -12.74 16.64 1.55
N ALA A 191 -13.17 17.59 0.71
CA ALA A 191 -13.08 19.01 1.02
C ALA A 191 -13.97 19.34 2.23
N TRP A 192 -15.20 18.85 2.26
CA TRP A 192 -16.11 19.00 3.40
C TRP A 192 -15.57 18.33 4.66
N SER A 193 -15.05 17.10 4.55
CA SER A 193 -14.50 16.36 5.68
C SER A 193 -13.24 17.03 6.25
N SER A 194 -12.36 17.55 5.39
CA SER A 194 -11.17 18.31 5.80
C SER A 194 -11.57 19.61 6.48
N PHE A 195 -12.58 20.31 5.95
CA PHE A 195 -13.15 21.50 6.57
C PHE A 195 -13.71 21.18 7.96
N LEU A 196 -14.55 20.15 8.10
CA LEU A 196 -15.09 19.76 9.41
C LEU A 196 -14.00 19.40 10.42
N GLY A 197 -12.96 18.69 9.98
CA GLY A 197 -11.81 18.37 10.85
C GLY A 197 -11.02 19.60 11.31
N SER A 198 -11.16 20.74 10.61
CA SER A 198 -10.56 22.02 11.01
C SER A 198 -11.46 22.88 11.91
N VAL A 199 -12.73 22.49 12.10
CA VAL A 199 -13.66 23.21 12.97
C VAL A 199 -13.30 22.90 14.42
N ASP A 200 -13.12 23.96 15.21
CA ASP A 200 -12.93 23.87 16.65
C ASP A 200 -14.27 23.49 17.32
N MET A 201 -14.47 22.19 17.51
CA MET A 201 -15.69 21.64 18.11
C MET A 201 -15.82 21.98 19.59
N GLU A 202 -14.72 22.30 20.29
CA GLU A 202 -14.75 22.71 21.70
C GLU A 202 -15.38 24.10 21.82
N ARG A 203 -14.92 25.05 20.99
CA ARG A 203 -15.50 26.39 20.93
C ARG A 203 -16.95 26.39 20.47
N VAL A 204 -17.30 25.53 19.50
CA VAL A 204 -18.67 25.34 19.04
C VAL A 204 -19.54 24.77 20.16
N GLY A 205 -19.05 23.76 20.89
CA GLY A 205 -19.72 23.18 22.05
C GLY A 205 -19.99 24.22 23.13
N ALA A 206 -18.96 24.97 23.53
CA ALA A 206 -19.10 26.01 24.56
C ALA A 206 -20.13 27.10 24.19
N HIS A 207 -20.24 27.47 22.92
CA HIS A 207 -21.29 28.38 22.45
C HIS A 207 -22.69 27.78 22.61
N TYR A 208 -22.88 26.54 22.16
CA TYR A 208 -24.19 25.88 22.26
C TYR A 208 -24.56 25.54 23.70
N ASP A 209 -23.61 25.20 24.56
CA ASP A 209 -23.85 25.01 26.00
C ASP A 209 -24.35 26.32 26.63
N GLY A 210 -23.73 27.46 26.30
CA GLY A 210 -24.19 28.77 26.74
C GLY A 210 -25.58 29.12 26.21
N LEU A 211 -25.85 28.86 24.93
CA LEU A 211 -27.16 29.07 24.31
C LEU A 211 -28.26 28.24 24.99
N LEU A 212 -27.98 26.96 25.23
CA LEU A 212 -28.92 26.03 25.86
C LEU A 212 -29.12 26.31 27.35
N ALA A 213 -28.07 26.76 28.06
CA ALA A 213 -28.20 27.20 29.46
C ALA A 213 -29.06 28.46 29.61
N ALA A 214 -29.06 29.34 28.59
CA ALA A 214 -29.92 30.52 28.55
C ALA A 214 -31.36 30.22 28.11
N ALA A 215 -31.62 29.05 27.53
CA ALA A 215 -32.95 28.63 27.15
C ALA A 215 -33.74 28.16 28.39
N PRO A 216 -35.01 28.59 28.56
CA PRO A 216 -35.85 28.09 29.64
C PRO A 216 -36.09 26.59 29.47
N ARG A 217 -36.12 25.85 30.59
CA ARG A 217 -36.53 24.45 30.56
C ARG A 217 -37.98 24.35 30.11
N LEU A 218 -38.26 23.39 29.24
CA LEU A 218 -39.59 23.15 28.69
C LEU A 218 -40.41 22.18 29.56
N ASP A 219 -40.05 22.04 30.83
CA ASP A 219 -40.73 21.14 31.77
C ASP A 219 -42.20 21.55 31.92
N GLY A 220 -43.14 20.65 31.60
CA GLY A 220 -44.58 20.90 31.67
C GLY A 220 -45.20 21.53 30.42
N VAL A 221 -44.45 21.73 29.33
CA VAL A 221 -45.01 22.13 28.04
C VAL A 221 -45.52 20.88 27.31
N GLU A 222 -46.81 20.59 27.44
CA GLU A 222 -47.47 19.52 26.65
C GLU A 222 -47.58 19.96 25.19
N GLY A 223 -46.76 19.36 24.33
CA GLY A 223 -46.90 19.40 22.89
C GLY A 223 -47.37 18.04 22.39
N SER A 224 -48.58 18.00 21.83
CA SER A 224 -49.10 16.89 21.04
C SER A 224 -48.15 16.60 19.87
N VAL A 225 -47.50 15.43 19.91
CA VAL A 225 -46.91 14.81 18.71
C VAL A 225 -48.04 14.30 17.81
#